data_AF-A2ELC1-F1
#
_entry.id   AF-A2ELC1-F1
#
_cell.length_a   1.000
_cell.length_b   1.000
_cell.length_c   1.000
_cell.angle_alpha   90.00
_cell.angle_beta   90.00
_cell.angle_gamma   90.00
#
_symmetry.space_group_name_H-M   'P 1'
#
loop_
_entity.id
_entity.type
_entity.pdbx_description
1 polymer ?
#
loop_
_entity_poly.entity_id
_entity_poly.type
_entity_poly.pdbx_seq_one_letter_code
_entity_poly.pdbx_strand_id
1 'polypeptide(L)'
;MVLFQLNNQILQRINDCKTCEKVTLTINNVEFIINKYFAVAISKMFYANYLLDNNNVSIDITTEIGTQDTYNILKDILQYRKREVECDESVCKDLFHIGVKLDINDLIEFYKNHFIDNATIDINNCFDLLEFYFDISSEEKTNECAEFISSHFFEIDENKFKTISNKLGFDIVQRIIKSDKLKIKDEDSLAKFVICLARESETFYQLIEHVRLEFCSKQIIDEIQNLSNENNYSIIINTFHDSLLRSRPPKHNYIRYNIQNEFLQNISELEKSNDFSNIYKFLDKISKDNNRIMTSIAFNELAETKDSYGFYIIHKAAEYGNLRLVERLVEHGFDIEIKNNNGDTPLIWASYYGHLEVVQYLISVGADKEAKNNNGDTALIWASRDGHLEVVQYLISVGADKEAKDNSENTPLIWASWNGHLEVVKYLISVGADKEAKNKDGWTPLIHASYYGHLEVVQYLISVGADKEAKNNNGDTALIWASRDGHLEIVQYLISVGADKEAKDNSENTPLIWASWNGHLEVVKYLISVGADKEAKNKDGWTPLIHASYYGHLEVVQYLISVGADKEAKNNNGDTALSYARDKVREYLKSIGAK
;
A
#
# COMPACT_ATOMS: atom_id res chain seq x y z
N MET A 1 -14.37 -4.32 -57.80
CA MET A 1 -15.53 -5.19 -58.05
C MET A 1 -16.55 -4.83 -56.97
N VAL A 2 -17.68 -4.21 -57.34
CA VAL A 2 -18.64 -3.68 -56.38
C VAL A 2 -19.86 -4.58 -56.39
N LEU A 3 -20.13 -5.28 -55.27
CA LEU A 3 -21.36 -6.06 -55.11
C LEU A 3 -22.45 -5.12 -54.59
N PHE A 4 -23.56 -5.01 -55.33
CA PHE A 4 -24.80 -4.40 -54.85
C PHE A 4 -25.71 -5.52 -54.36
N GLN A 5 -26.09 -5.53 -53.09
CA GLN A 5 -27.11 -6.43 -52.56
C GLN A 5 -28.17 -5.64 -51.78
N LEU A 6 -29.42 -5.74 -52.23
CA LEU A 6 -30.60 -5.30 -51.47
C LEU A 6 -31.47 -6.53 -51.17
N ASN A 7 -32.05 -6.57 -49.97
CA ASN A 7 -32.88 -7.69 -49.55
C ASN A 7 -34.15 -7.81 -50.43
N ASN A 8 -34.28 -8.96 -51.10
CA ASN A 8 -35.24 -9.27 -52.17
C ASN A 8 -36.72 -9.18 -51.74
N GLN A 9 -37.05 -9.30 -50.45
CA GLN A 9 -38.43 -9.25 -49.97
C GLN A 9 -38.99 -7.83 -49.75
N ILE A 10 -38.12 -6.81 -49.61
CA ILE A 10 -38.53 -5.44 -49.28
C ILE A 10 -38.81 -4.64 -50.56
N LEU A 11 -37.97 -4.77 -51.60
CA LEU A 11 -38.06 -3.98 -52.84
C LEU A 11 -39.34 -4.18 -53.65
N GLN A 12 -39.91 -5.39 -53.70
CA GLN A 12 -41.21 -5.63 -54.35
C GLN A 12 -42.39 -4.98 -53.60
N ARG A 13 -42.18 -4.53 -52.34
CA ARG A 13 -43.21 -3.89 -51.50
C ARG A 13 -42.98 -2.40 -51.25
N ILE A 14 -41.90 -1.81 -51.78
CA ILE A 14 -41.49 -0.42 -51.50
C ILE A 14 -42.52 0.63 -51.96
N ASN A 15 -43.35 0.32 -52.98
CA ASN A 15 -44.43 1.23 -53.39
C ASN A 15 -45.67 1.20 -52.49
N ASP A 16 -45.90 0.14 -51.70
CA ASP A 16 -47.16 -0.06 -50.94
C ASP A 16 -47.01 -0.06 -49.41
N CYS A 17 -45.79 -0.07 -48.86
CA CYS A 17 -45.58 -0.14 -47.40
C CYS A 17 -45.78 1.22 -46.70
N LYS A 18 -46.71 1.29 -45.73
CA LYS A 18 -47.05 2.49 -44.94
C LYS A 18 -46.18 2.73 -43.69
N THR A 19 -45.16 1.91 -43.41
CA THR A 19 -44.38 1.97 -42.16
C THR A 19 -42.90 2.27 -42.39
N CYS A 20 -42.31 3.08 -41.49
CA CYS A 20 -40.90 3.48 -41.48
C CYS A 20 -39.96 2.27 -41.56
N GLU A 21 -39.24 2.12 -42.66
CA GLU A 21 -38.20 1.10 -42.76
C GLU A 21 -36.93 1.72 -43.34
N LYS A 22 -35.91 1.84 -42.47
CA LYS A 22 -34.52 2.00 -42.90
C LYS A 22 -34.13 0.71 -43.63
N VAL A 23 -33.49 0.83 -44.79
CA VAL A 23 -33.10 -0.29 -45.66
C VAL A 23 -31.59 -0.46 -45.60
N THR A 24 -31.10 -1.69 -45.49
CA THR A 24 -29.67 -1.96 -45.60
C THR A 24 -29.28 -2.11 -47.07
N LEU A 25 -28.36 -1.28 -47.52
CA LEU A 25 -27.74 -1.28 -48.83
C LEU A 25 -26.28 -1.70 -48.66
N THR A 26 -25.84 -2.75 -49.35
CA THR A 26 -24.43 -3.10 -49.39
C THR A 26 -23.81 -2.60 -50.69
N ILE A 27 -22.73 -1.80 -50.58
CA ILE A 27 -21.91 -1.36 -51.70
C ILE A 27 -20.46 -1.72 -51.37
N ASN A 28 -19.75 -2.45 -52.24
CA ASN A 28 -18.32 -2.80 -52.03
C ASN A 28 -18.07 -3.60 -50.74
N ASN A 29 -19.01 -4.49 -50.35
CA ASN A 29 -18.99 -5.20 -49.06
C ASN A 29 -19.07 -4.29 -47.82
N VAL A 30 -19.48 -3.03 -48.01
CA VAL A 30 -19.76 -2.09 -46.94
C VAL A 30 -21.27 -1.91 -46.82
N GLU A 31 -21.81 -2.19 -45.64
CA GLU A 31 -23.22 -2.00 -45.35
C GLU A 31 -23.52 -0.54 -44.99
N PHE A 32 -24.62 -0.03 -45.55
CA PHE A 32 -25.18 1.30 -45.35
C PHE A 32 -26.64 1.16 -44.93
N ILE A 33 -27.05 1.88 -43.90
CA ILE A 33 -28.46 1.96 -43.51
C ILE A 33 -29.03 3.23 -44.13
N ILE A 34 -29.86 3.08 -45.15
CA ILE A 34 -30.42 4.17 -45.93
C ILE A 34 -31.91 4.35 -45.65
N ASN A 35 -32.41 5.55 -45.88
CA ASN A 35 -33.81 5.89 -45.73
C ASN A 35 -34.66 5.33 -46.90
N LYS A 36 -35.96 5.17 -46.65
CA LYS A 36 -36.92 4.64 -47.63
C LYS A 36 -36.93 5.43 -48.94
N TYR A 37 -36.84 6.76 -48.90
CA TYR A 37 -36.87 7.60 -50.09
C TYR A 37 -35.62 7.40 -50.95
N PHE A 38 -34.45 7.22 -50.34
CA PHE A 38 -33.22 6.90 -51.05
C PHE A 38 -33.31 5.52 -51.71
N ALA A 39 -33.84 4.52 -51.00
CA ALA A 39 -34.07 3.19 -51.55
C ALA A 39 -35.06 3.21 -52.75
N VAL A 40 -36.13 4.02 -52.67
CA VAL A 40 -37.09 4.23 -53.78
C VAL A 40 -36.41 4.87 -54.97
N ALA A 41 -35.61 5.92 -54.75
CA ALA A 41 -34.91 6.65 -55.81
C ALA A 41 -33.91 5.74 -56.56
N ILE A 42 -33.07 5.00 -55.82
CA ILE A 42 -32.18 3.97 -56.37
C ILE A 42 -32.97 2.98 -57.21
N SER A 43 -34.04 2.40 -56.65
CA SER A 43 -34.85 1.38 -57.30
C SER A 43 -35.43 1.85 -58.64
N LYS A 44 -36.03 3.05 -58.67
CA LYS A 44 -36.62 3.63 -59.89
C LYS A 44 -35.58 3.92 -60.97
N MET A 45 -34.37 4.34 -60.58
CA MET A 45 -33.29 4.64 -61.50
C MET A 45 -32.64 3.40 -62.10
N PHE A 46 -32.38 2.39 -61.27
CA PHE A 46 -31.98 1.07 -61.76
C PHE A 46 -33.02 0.52 -62.75
N TYR A 47 -34.30 0.65 -62.42
CA TYR A 47 -35.39 0.24 -63.30
C TYR A 47 -35.43 1.03 -64.62
N ALA A 48 -35.18 2.34 -64.61
CA ALA A 48 -35.21 3.17 -65.82
C ALA A 48 -33.99 2.95 -66.73
N ASN A 49 -32.80 2.78 -66.18
CA ASN A 49 -31.55 2.75 -66.95
C ASN A 49 -31.11 1.34 -67.37
N TYR A 50 -31.48 0.29 -66.63
CA TYR A 50 -31.01 -1.08 -66.89
C TYR A 50 -32.10 -2.05 -67.37
N LEU A 51 -33.38 -1.65 -67.35
CA LEU A 51 -34.51 -2.52 -67.72
C LEU A 51 -35.10 -2.18 -69.10
N LEU A 52 -34.71 -1.06 -69.72
CA LEU A 52 -35.14 -0.68 -71.07
C LEU A 52 -34.19 -1.15 -72.18
N ASP A 53 -32.94 -1.52 -71.86
CA ASP A 53 -32.02 -2.15 -72.80
C ASP A 53 -31.91 -3.67 -72.55
N ASN A 54 -32.65 -4.40 -73.39
CA ASN A 54 -32.62 -5.83 -73.65
C ASN A 54 -33.52 -6.77 -72.79
N ASN A 55 -34.47 -7.35 -73.54
CA ASN A 55 -35.44 -8.38 -73.18
C ASN A 55 -34.93 -9.47 -72.23
N ASN A 56 -35.77 -9.77 -71.22
CA ASN A 56 -35.73 -10.92 -70.32
C ASN A 56 -34.46 -11.09 -69.48
N VAL A 57 -34.32 -10.29 -68.43
CA VAL A 57 -33.66 -10.73 -67.21
C VAL A 57 -34.47 -10.24 -66.01
N SER A 58 -35.06 -11.18 -65.26
CA SER A 58 -35.39 -10.93 -63.85
C SER A 58 -34.07 -10.66 -63.14
N ILE A 59 -33.78 -9.40 -62.84
CA ILE A 59 -32.52 -9.03 -62.19
C ILE A 59 -32.47 -9.73 -60.83
N ASP A 60 -31.56 -10.68 -60.69
CA ASP A 60 -31.12 -11.13 -59.37
C ASP A 60 -30.25 -10.02 -58.79
N ILE A 61 -30.59 -9.56 -57.58
CA ILE A 61 -30.01 -8.37 -56.93
C ILE A 61 -28.63 -8.69 -56.34
N THR A 62 -27.91 -9.62 -56.98
CA THR A 62 -26.51 -9.98 -56.77
C THR A 62 -25.65 -9.57 -57.96
N THR A 63 -26.24 -8.85 -58.93
CA THR A 63 -25.58 -8.46 -60.18
C THR A 63 -24.35 -7.61 -59.89
N GLU A 64 -23.18 -8.09 -60.33
CA GLU A 64 -21.89 -7.43 -60.20
C GLU A 64 -21.81 -6.21 -61.13
N ILE A 65 -21.58 -5.03 -60.57
CA ILE A 65 -21.44 -3.78 -61.34
C ILE A 65 -19.99 -3.28 -61.23
N GLY A 66 -19.42 -2.84 -62.35
CA GLY A 66 -18.09 -2.25 -62.39
C GLY A 66 -17.99 -1.00 -61.51
N THR A 67 -16.81 -0.70 -60.95
CA THR A 67 -16.61 0.47 -60.06
C THR A 67 -17.02 1.80 -60.71
N GLN A 68 -16.78 1.95 -62.01
CA GLN A 68 -17.16 3.14 -62.76
C GLN A 68 -18.68 3.25 -62.96
N ASP A 69 -19.36 2.13 -63.19
CA ASP A 69 -20.81 2.09 -63.41
C ASP A 69 -21.57 2.33 -62.11
N THR A 70 -21.06 1.81 -60.98
CA THR A 70 -21.54 2.13 -59.63
C THR A 70 -21.44 3.63 -59.33
N TYR A 71 -20.28 4.24 -59.60
CA TYR A 71 -20.10 5.68 -59.46
C TYR A 71 -21.04 6.46 -60.39
N ASN A 72 -21.22 6.01 -61.63
CA ASN A 72 -22.15 6.62 -62.58
C ASN A 72 -23.60 6.51 -62.10
N ILE A 73 -24.02 5.39 -61.51
CA ILE A 73 -25.36 5.23 -60.92
C ILE A 73 -25.56 6.19 -59.74
N LEU A 74 -24.60 6.28 -58.83
CA LEU A 74 -24.65 7.22 -57.69
C LEU A 74 -24.68 8.67 -58.17
N LYS A 75 -23.92 8.98 -59.23
CA LYS A 75 -23.92 10.29 -59.91
C LYS A 75 -25.22 10.56 -60.67
N ASP A 76 -25.81 9.56 -61.29
CA ASP A 76 -27.09 9.69 -61.97
C ASP A 76 -28.19 9.92 -60.93
N ILE A 77 -28.10 9.32 -59.74
CA ILE A 77 -29.00 9.62 -58.60
C ILE A 77 -28.89 11.08 -58.16
N LEU A 78 -27.69 11.67 -58.21
CA LEU A 78 -27.53 13.12 -58.05
C LEU A 78 -28.22 13.90 -59.20
N GLN A 79 -28.15 13.40 -60.44
CA GLN A 79 -28.67 14.08 -61.65
C GLN A 79 -30.16 13.85 -61.95
N TYR A 80 -30.81 12.82 -61.39
CA TYR A 80 -32.21 12.45 -61.66
C TYR A 80 -33.23 13.53 -61.23
N ARG A 81 -32.75 14.65 -60.69
CA ARG A 81 -33.51 15.84 -60.38
C ARG A 81 -33.63 16.80 -61.55
N LYS A 82 -34.57 16.53 -62.46
CA LYS A 82 -35.28 17.66 -63.07
C LYS A 82 -36.80 17.55 -63.11
N ARG A 83 -37.41 16.41 -62.78
CA ARG A 83 -38.87 16.28 -62.68
C ARG A 83 -39.24 15.20 -61.62
N GLU A 84 -40.02 15.59 -60.62
CA GLU A 84 -40.94 14.74 -59.80
C GLU A 84 -40.61 14.27 -58.37
N VAL A 85 -39.46 14.55 -57.74
CA VAL A 85 -39.32 14.32 -56.27
C VAL A 85 -38.48 15.43 -55.64
N GLU A 86 -39.05 16.24 -54.73
CA GLU A 86 -38.29 17.15 -53.86
C GLU A 86 -37.23 16.33 -53.09
N CYS A 87 -36.00 16.84 -52.90
CA CYS A 87 -35.01 16.03 -52.15
C CYS A 87 -35.42 16.26 -50.74
N ASP A 88 -36.01 15.24 -50.14
CA ASP A 88 -35.92 15.13 -48.71
C ASP A 88 -34.43 15.15 -48.36
N GLU A 89 -34.01 16.12 -47.54
CA GLU A 89 -32.63 16.32 -47.05
C GLU A 89 -31.99 14.99 -46.62
N SER A 90 -32.84 14.11 -46.08
CA SER A 90 -32.63 12.68 -45.82
C SER A 90 -31.88 11.91 -46.92
N VAL A 91 -32.28 12.03 -48.19
CA VAL A 91 -31.68 11.37 -49.36
C VAL A 91 -30.27 11.90 -49.63
N CYS A 92 -30.09 13.21 -49.48
CA CYS A 92 -28.80 13.86 -49.64
C CYS A 92 -27.85 13.48 -48.50
N LYS A 93 -28.34 13.35 -47.26
CA LYS A 93 -27.56 12.90 -46.10
C LYS A 93 -27.07 11.46 -46.27
N ASP A 94 -27.89 10.56 -46.80
CA ASP A 94 -27.46 9.19 -47.10
C ASP A 94 -26.40 9.13 -48.21
N LEU A 95 -26.55 9.92 -49.27
CA LEU A 95 -25.53 10.03 -50.34
C LEU A 95 -24.22 10.57 -49.81
N PHE A 96 -24.27 11.56 -48.90
CA PHE A 96 -23.10 12.08 -48.22
C PHE A 96 -22.39 11.00 -47.41
N HIS A 97 -23.10 10.26 -46.56
CA HIS A 97 -22.49 9.18 -45.76
C HIS A 97 -21.89 8.07 -46.63
N ILE A 98 -22.52 7.75 -47.77
CA ILE A 98 -21.95 6.84 -48.77
C ILE A 98 -20.67 7.44 -49.37
N GLY A 99 -20.70 8.72 -49.73
CA GLY A 99 -19.56 9.47 -50.26
C GLY A 99 -18.36 9.47 -49.32
N VAL A 100 -18.56 9.77 -48.03
CA VAL A 100 -17.51 9.75 -47.01
C VAL A 100 -16.92 8.36 -46.84
N LYS A 101 -17.76 7.33 -46.71
CA LYS A 101 -17.29 5.95 -46.42
C LYS A 101 -16.62 5.28 -47.61
N LEU A 102 -16.92 5.70 -48.84
CA LEU A 102 -16.34 5.19 -50.08
C LEU A 102 -15.30 6.13 -50.71
N ASP A 103 -14.99 7.26 -50.05
CA ASP A 103 -14.04 8.29 -50.52
C ASP A 103 -14.40 8.88 -51.91
N ILE A 104 -15.69 9.18 -52.13
CA ILE A 104 -16.21 9.75 -53.38
C ILE A 104 -16.46 11.26 -53.20
N ASN A 105 -15.47 12.06 -53.55
CA ASN A 105 -15.48 13.52 -53.36
C ASN A 105 -16.66 14.24 -54.03
N ASP A 106 -17.13 13.80 -55.21
CA ASP A 106 -18.24 14.46 -55.89
C ASP A 106 -19.56 14.40 -55.10
N LEU A 107 -19.78 13.31 -54.35
CA LEU A 107 -20.96 13.14 -53.49
C LEU A 107 -20.87 14.03 -52.24
N ILE A 108 -19.66 14.12 -51.68
CA ILE A 108 -19.36 14.99 -50.54
C ILE A 108 -19.52 16.46 -50.94
N GLU A 109 -18.95 16.86 -52.08
CA GLU A 109 -18.97 18.22 -52.60
C GLU A 109 -20.37 18.65 -53.01
N PHE A 110 -21.20 17.73 -53.53
CA PHE A 110 -22.61 18.02 -53.82
C PHE A 110 -23.38 18.41 -52.56
N TYR A 111 -23.29 17.61 -51.49
CA TYR A 111 -23.96 17.92 -50.23
C TYR A 111 -23.42 19.22 -49.63
N LYS A 112 -22.09 19.39 -49.66
CA LYS A 112 -21.42 20.60 -49.19
C LYS A 112 -21.93 21.85 -49.90
N ASN A 113 -21.95 21.87 -51.22
CA ASN A 113 -22.35 23.03 -52.03
C ASN A 113 -23.86 23.33 -51.93
N HIS A 114 -24.71 22.31 -51.78
CA HIS A 114 -26.17 22.52 -51.77
C HIS A 114 -26.74 22.85 -50.38
N PHE A 115 -26.14 22.35 -49.30
CA PHE A 115 -26.72 22.47 -47.94
C PHE A 115 -25.80 23.16 -46.94
N ILE A 116 -24.47 23.07 -47.09
CA ILE A 116 -23.53 23.44 -46.03
C ILE A 116 -22.87 24.80 -46.29
N ASP A 117 -22.40 25.07 -47.51
CA ASP A 117 -21.65 26.30 -47.82
C ASP A 117 -22.51 27.58 -47.75
N ASN A 118 -23.83 27.44 -47.66
CA ASN A 118 -24.78 28.56 -47.44
C ASN A 118 -25.45 28.55 -46.04
N ALA A 119 -25.16 27.56 -45.19
CA ALA A 119 -25.80 27.44 -43.88
C ALA A 119 -25.05 28.26 -42.81
N THR A 120 -25.75 29.19 -42.17
CA THR A 120 -25.29 29.82 -40.93
C THR A 120 -25.55 28.87 -39.76
N ILE A 121 -24.56 28.66 -38.90
CA ILE A 121 -24.70 27.83 -37.70
C ILE A 121 -25.74 28.45 -36.77
N ASP A 122 -26.78 27.68 -36.44
CA ASP A 122 -27.82 28.04 -35.48
C ASP A 122 -28.17 26.85 -34.56
N ILE A 123 -29.04 27.08 -33.57
CA ILE A 123 -29.40 26.07 -32.56
C ILE A 123 -30.07 24.82 -33.18
N ASN A 124 -30.79 24.97 -34.30
CA ASN A 124 -31.52 23.88 -34.91
C ASN A 124 -30.62 22.98 -35.77
N ASN A 125 -29.57 23.55 -36.38
CA ASN A 125 -28.70 22.85 -37.33
C ASN A 125 -27.29 22.53 -36.79
N CYS A 126 -26.87 23.10 -35.66
CA CYS A 126 -25.49 23.01 -35.16
C CYS A 126 -24.97 21.57 -35.02
N PHE A 127 -25.82 20.64 -34.61
CA PHE A 127 -25.49 19.23 -34.45
C PHE A 127 -25.32 18.48 -35.76
N ASP A 128 -26.22 18.73 -36.72
CA ASP A 128 -26.16 18.13 -38.04
C ASP A 128 -24.96 18.66 -38.83
N LEU A 129 -24.60 19.94 -38.64
CA LEU A 129 -23.38 20.55 -39.17
C LEU A 129 -22.12 19.98 -38.50
N LEU A 130 -22.10 19.83 -37.17
CA LEU A 130 -20.96 19.27 -36.45
C LEU A 130 -20.68 17.84 -36.89
N GLU A 131 -21.72 17.02 -37.00
CA GLU A 131 -21.63 15.64 -37.51
C GLU A 131 -21.06 15.62 -38.93
N PHE A 132 -21.57 16.49 -39.82
CA PHE A 132 -21.07 16.60 -41.18
C PHE A 132 -19.58 16.97 -41.24
N TYR A 133 -19.17 18.03 -40.55
CA TYR A 133 -17.78 18.52 -40.57
C TYR A 133 -16.82 17.52 -39.94
N PHE A 134 -17.27 16.78 -38.93
CA PHE A 134 -16.52 15.67 -38.36
C PHE A 134 -16.32 14.53 -39.36
N ASP A 135 -17.40 14.10 -40.04
CA ASP A 135 -17.36 13.01 -41.02
C ASP A 135 -16.42 13.34 -42.21
N ILE A 136 -16.28 14.62 -42.61
CA ILE A 136 -15.32 15.06 -43.64
C ILE A 136 -13.94 15.50 -43.10
N SER A 137 -13.68 15.33 -41.81
CA SER A 137 -12.42 15.72 -41.17
C SER A 137 -12.04 17.21 -41.34
N SER A 138 -13.02 18.11 -41.38
CA SER A 138 -12.82 19.56 -41.54
C SER A 138 -12.63 20.25 -40.20
N GLU A 139 -11.40 20.24 -39.66
CA GLU A 139 -11.08 20.72 -38.31
C GLU A 139 -11.52 22.15 -38.02
N GLU A 140 -11.28 23.10 -38.92
CA GLU A 140 -11.67 24.52 -38.75
C GLU A 140 -13.18 24.68 -38.52
N LYS A 141 -13.99 23.98 -39.33
CA LYS A 141 -15.45 24.03 -39.26
C LYS A 141 -16.03 23.22 -38.11
N THR A 142 -15.44 22.06 -37.80
CA THR A 142 -15.77 21.31 -36.59
C THR A 142 -15.55 22.18 -35.34
N ASN A 143 -14.46 22.95 -35.30
CA ASN A 143 -14.19 23.89 -34.21
C ASN A 143 -15.20 25.04 -34.16
N GLU A 144 -15.57 25.62 -35.31
CA GLU A 144 -16.59 26.66 -35.38
C GLU A 144 -17.94 26.18 -34.81
N CYS A 145 -18.37 24.96 -35.18
CA CYS A 145 -19.58 24.35 -34.63
C CYS A 145 -19.46 24.02 -33.14
N ALA A 146 -18.33 23.46 -32.69
CA ALA A 146 -18.09 23.15 -31.29
C ALA A 146 -18.16 24.40 -30.41
N GLU A 147 -17.52 25.50 -30.84
CA GLU A 147 -17.55 26.79 -30.17
C GLU A 147 -18.96 27.40 -30.12
N PHE A 148 -19.72 27.27 -31.21
CA PHE A 148 -21.12 27.69 -31.24
C PHE A 148 -21.94 26.91 -30.20
N ILE A 149 -21.78 25.58 -30.16
CA ILE A 149 -22.46 24.70 -29.21
C ILE A 149 -22.08 25.05 -27.77
N SER A 150 -20.79 25.30 -27.47
CA SER A 150 -20.36 25.76 -26.15
C SER A 150 -21.07 27.06 -25.75
N SER A 151 -21.13 28.04 -26.66
CA SER A 151 -21.72 29.35 -26.39
C SER A 151 -23.25 29.37 -26.22
N HIS A 152 -23.93 28.30 -26.64
CA HIS A 152 -25.38 28.12 -26.51
C HIS A 152 -25.72 26.83 -25.75
N PHE A 153 -24.78 26.25 -24.99
CA PHE A 153 -24.93 24.91 -24.38
C PHE A 153 -26.22 24.75 -23.58
N PHE A 154 -26.62 25.79 -22.84
CA PHE A 154 -27.88 25.82 -22.09
C PHE A 154 -29.16 25.78 -22.95
N GLU A 155 -29.11 26.25 -24.20
CA GLU A 155 -30.28 26.40 -25.08
C GLU A 155 -30.48 25.18 -26.00
N ILE A 156 -29.56 24.23 -25.96
CA ILE A 156 -29.49 23.10 -26.90
C ILE A 156 -30.15 21.85 -26.30
N ASP A 157 -30.73 21.00 -27.16
CA ASP A 157 -31.36 19.73 -26.77
C ASP A 157 -30.33 18.71 -26.25
N GLU A 158 -30.37 18.47 -24.94
CA GLU A 158 -29.49 17.55 -24.21
C GLU A 158 -29.56 16.11 -24.74
N ASN A 159 -30.74 15.63 -25.16
CA ASN A 159 -30.91 14.27 -25.67
C ASN A 159 -30.31 14.12 -27.07
N LYS A 160 -30.47 15.15 -27.90
CA LYS A 160 -29.86 15.21 -29.24
C LYS A 160 -28.34 15.27 -29.11
N PHE A 161 -27.82 16.08 -28.17
CA PHE A 161 -26.38 16.17 -27.92
C PHE A 161 -25.80 14.83 -27.46
N LYS A 162 -26.45 14.20 -26.48
CA LYS A 162 -26.03 12.92 -25.92
C LYS A 162 -25.89 11.84 -27.00
N THR A 163 -26.85 11.75 -27.90
CA THR A 163 -26.83 10.78 -29.02
C THR A 163 -25.60 10.99 -29.91
N ILE A 164 -25.25 12.25 -30.17
CA ILE A 164 -24.14 12.63 -31.05
C ILE A 164 -22.79 12.49 -30.34
N SER A 165 -22.71 12.76 -29.04
CA SER A 165 -21.50 12.61 -28.22
C SER A 165 -20.90 11.19 -28.32
N ASN A 166 -21.74 10.17 -28.34
CA ASN A 166 -21.30 8.77 -28.52
C ASN A 166 -20.69 8.51 -29.91
N LYS A 167 -21.13 9.25 -30.96
CA LYS A 167 -20.56 9.15 -32.32
C LYS A 167 -19.26 9.96 -32.47
N LEU A 168 -19.20 11.16 -31.89
CA LEU A 168 -18.06 12.07 -32.02
C LEU A 168 -16.86 11.68 -31.16
N GLY A 169 -17.09 10.99 -30.04
CA GLY A 169 -16.05 10.56 -29.11
C GLY A 169 -15.63 11.65 -28.09
N PHE A 170 -14.75 11.25 -27.16
CA PHE A 170 -14.37 12.06 -26.00
C PHE A 170 -13.74 13.42 -26.37
N ASP A 171 -12.84 13.47 -27.35
CA ASP A 171 -12.04 14.66 -27.64
C ASP A 171 -12.89 15.88 -28.04
N ILE A 172 -13.96 15.65 -28.82
CA ILE A 172 -14.83 16.74 -29.28
C ILE A 172 -15.75 17.21 -28.15
N VAL A 173 -16.29 16.26 -27.36
CA VAL A 173 -17.13 16.60 -26.21
C VAL A 173 -16.32 17.34 -25.16
N GLN A 174 -15.08 16.91 -24.90
CA GLN A 174 -14.16 17.61 -24.00
C GLN A 174 -13.85 19.02 -24.51
N ARG A 175 -13.64 19.20 -25.81
CA ARG A 175 -13.42 20.53 -26.42
C ARG A 175 -14.60 21.46 -26.19
N ILE A 176 -15.82 20.97 -26.35
CA ILE A 176 -17.03 21.75 -26.11
C ILE A 176 -17.12 22.18 -24.64
N ILE A 177 -16.87 21.25 -23.71
CA ILE A 177 -16.96 21.51 -22.27
C ILE A 177 -15.80 22.40 -21.76
N LYS A 178 -14.61 22.32 -22.37
CA LYS A 178 -13.45 23.15 -21.99
C LYS A 178 -13.44 24.55 -22.61
N SER A 179 -14.33 24.86 -23.54
CA SER A 179 -14.32 26.15 -24.23
C SER A 179 -14.56 27.31 -23.26
N ASP A 180 -13.78 28.37 -23.39
CA ASP A 180 -13.95 29.62 -22.63
C ASP A 180 -15.30 30.30 -22.90
N LYS A 181 -15.99 29.91 -23.97
CA LYS A 181 -17.33 30.41 -24.32
C LYS A 181 -18.46 29.58 -23.71
N LEU A 182 -18.18 28.52 -22.96
CA LEU A 182 -19.21 27.63 -22.41
C LEU A 182 -20.24 28.41 -21.58
N LYS A 183 -21.51 28.38 -22.01
CA LYS A 183 -22.62 28.96 -21.25
C LYS A 183 -23.51 27.88 -20.67
N ILE A 184 -23.32 27.59 -19.39
CA ILE A 184 -24.16 26.68 -18.61
C ILE A 184 -25.20 27.46 -17.79
N LYS A 185 -26.31 26.79 -17.46
CA LYS A 185 -27.32 27.32 -16.52
C LYS A 185 -26.78 27.43 -15.10
N ASP A 186 -26.21 26.32 -14.66
CA ASP A 186 -25.64 26.06 -13.34
C ASP A 186 -24.77 24.81 -13.45
N GLU A 187 -23.86 24.64 -12.49
CA GLU A 187 -22.93 23.50 -12.44
C GLU A 187 -23.66 22.17 -12.20
N ASP A 188 -24.83 22.17 -11.58
CA ASP A 188 -25.67 20.98 -11.44
C ASP A 188 -26.15 20.45 -12.79
N SER A 189 -26.52 21.34 -13.70
CA SER A 189 -27.00 20.98 -15.03
C SER A 189 -25.86 20.39 -15.88
N LEU A 190 -24.67 20.99 -15.80
CA LEU A 190 -23.47 20.44 -16.44
C LEU A 190 -23.09 19.07 -15.85
N ALA A 191 -23.11 18.95 -14.53
CA ALA A 191 -22.79 17.72 -13.84
C ALA A 191 -23.76 16.59 -14.20
N LYS A 192 -25.07 16.86 -14.25
CA LYS A 192 -26.07 15.87 -14.68
C LYS A 192 -25.79 15.36 -16.08
N PHE A 193 -25.46 16.25 -17.01
CA PHE A 193 -25.13 15.87 -18.37
C PHE A 193 -23.88 14.97 -18.42
N VAL A 194 -22.82 15.35 -17.71
CA VAL A 194 -21.57 14.57 -17.63
C VAL A 194 -21.81 13.20 -16.98
N ILE A 195 -22.58 13.14 -15.88
CA ILE A 195 -23.00 11.89 -15.23
C ILE A 195 -23.77 11.00 -16.20
N CYS A 196 -24.70 11.58 -16.97
CA CYS A 196 -25.48 10.85 -17.97
C CYS A 196 -24.60 10.24 -19.06
N LEU A 197 -23.58 10.96 -19.54
CA LEU A 197 -22.62 10.42 -20.51
C LEU A 197 -21.73 9.32 -19.90
N ALA A 198 -21.21 9.56 -18.70
CA ALA A 198 -20.35 8.62 -17.99
C ALA A 198 -21.06 7.29 -17.65
N ARG A 199 -22.38 7.32 -17.43
CA ARG A 199 -23.19 6.11 -17.23
C ARG A 199 -23.37 5.28 -18.52
N GLU A 200 -23.25 5.89 -19.70
CA GLU A 200 -23.38 5.18 -20.97
C GLU A 200 -22.05 4.64 -21.49
N SER A 201 -20.95 5.36 -21.27
CA SER A 201 -19.61 4.92 -21.65
C SER A 201 -18.56 5.40 -20.65
N GLU A 202 -17.71 4.47 -20.23
CA GLU A 202 -16.62 4.74 -19.28
C GLU A 202 -15.62 5.77 -19.81
N THR A 203 -15.53 5.94 -21.14
CA THR A 203 -14.67 6.95 -21.80
C THR A 203 -14.95 8.38 -21.32
N PHE A 204 -16.16 8.66 -20.85
CA PHE A 204 -16.55 10.01 -20.43
C PHE A 204 -16.32 10.30 -18.95
N TYR A 205 -15.82 9.34 -18.14
CA TYR A 205 -15.53 9.61 -16.72
C TYR A 205 -14.52 10.76 -16.53
N GLN A 206 -13.58 10.93 -17.46
CA GLN A 206 -12.61 12.04 -17.43
C GLN A 206 -13.26 13.42 -17.54
N LEU A 207 -14.48 13.53 -18.09
CA LEU A 207 -15.20 14.81 -18.15
C LEU A 207 -15.61 15.33 -16.77
N ILE A 208 -15.64 14.46 -15.74
CA ILE A 208 -15.95 14.86 -14.36
C ILE A 208 -14.95 15.90 -13.86
N GLU A 209 -13.69 15.84 -14.28
CA GLU A 209 -12.64 16.82 -13.92
C GLU A 209 -12.97 18.26 -14.33
N HIS A 210 -13.89 18.44 -15.29
CA HIS A 210 -14.29 19.75 -15.80
C HIS A 210 -15.55 20.30 -15.11
N VAL A 211 -16.16 19.52 -14.21
CA VAL A 211 -17.29 19.98 -13.41
C VAL A 211 -16.77 20.69 -12.16
N ARG A 212 -17.26 21.90 -11.89
CA ARG A 212 -16.87 22.62 -10.68
C ARG A 212 -17.70 22.18 -9.49
N LEU A 213 -17.30 21.06 -8.89
CA LEU A 213 -18.00 20.42 -7.77
C LEU A 213 -18.27 21.36 -6.59
N GLU A 214 -17.49 22.44 -6.43
CA GLU A 214 -17.64 23.44 -5.37
C GLU A 214 -18.97 24.22 -5.46
N PHE A 215 -19.59 24.21 -6.64
CA PHE A 215 -20.86 24.87 -6.93
C PHE A 215 -22.02 23.89 -7.19
N CYS A 216 -21.76 22.58 -7.12
CA CYS A 216 -22.79 21.56 -7.26
C CYS A 216 -23.59 21.39 -5.96
N SER A 217 -24.85 20.97 -6.08
CA SER A 217 -25.69 20.59 -4.96
C SER A 217 -25.28 19.24 -4.39
N LYS A 218 -25.69 19.01 -3.13
CA LYS A 218 -25.43 17.75 -2.44
C LYS A 218 -25.92 16.53 -3.23
N GLN A 219 -27.08 16.62 -3.87
CA GLN A 219 -27.63 15.51 -4.66
C GLN A 219 -26.66 15.10 -5.79
N ILE A 220 -26.05 16.07 -6.45
CA ILE A 220 -25.09 15.83 -7.53
C ILE A 220 -23.77 15.28 -7.00
N ILE A 221 -23.29 15.84 -5.89
CA ILE A 221 -22.10 15.32 -5.21
C ILE A 221 -22.32 13.84 -4.85
N ASP A 222 -23.45 13.51 -4.22
CA ASP A 222 -23.82 12.14 -3.84
C ASP A 222 -23.94 11.22 -5.09
N GLU A 223 -24.49 11.71 -6.20
CA GLU A 223 -24.55 10.96 -7.45
C GLU A 223 -23.17 10.67 -8.06
N ILE A 224 -22.26 11.64 -8.06
CA ILE A 224 -20.88 11.46 -8.55
C ILE A 224 -20.11 10.49 -7.65
N GLN A 225 -20.31 10.55 -6.33
CA GLN A 225 -19.71 9.58 -5.40
C GLN A 225 -20.19 8.15 -5.68
N ASN A 226 -21.46 7.98 -5.98
CA ASN A 226 -22.05 6.66 -6.30
C ASN A 226 -21.61 6.11 -7.67
N LEU A 227 -21.01 6.93 -8.54
CA LEU A 227 -20.43 6.48 -9.80
C LEU A 227 -19.03 5.86 -9.65
N SER A 228 -18.42 5.96 -8.46
CA SER A 228 -17.07 5.47 -8.22
C SER A 228 -16.98 3.94 -8.30
N ASN A 229 -15.99 3.46 -9.06
CA ASN A 229 -15.58 2.08 -9.21
C ASN A 229 -14.04 1.99 -9.26
N GLU A 230 -13.48 0.78 -9.39
CA GLU A 230 -12.03 0.56 -9.38
C GLU A 230 -11.28 1.32 -10.49
N ASN A 231 -11.93 1.61 -11.63
CA ASN A 231 -11.28 2.19 -12.82
C ASN A 231 -11.30 3.73 -12.84
N ASN A 232 -12.25 4.37 -12.16
CA ASN A 232 -12.45 5.83 -12.21
C ASN A 232 -12.21 6.53 -10.86
N TYR A 233 -11.82 5.77 -9.83
CA TYR A 233 -11.63 6.27 -8.46
C TYR A 233 -10.64 7.45 -8.41
N SER A 234 -9.51 7.34 -9.09
CA SER A 234 -8.47 8.39 -9.09
C SER A 234 -8.98 9.72 -9.68
N ILE A 235 -9.74 9.66 -10.77
CA ILE A 235 -10.31 10.83 -11.45
C ILE A 235 -11.29 11.56 -10.53
N ILE A 236 -12.20 10.82 -9.89
CA ILE A 236 -13.22 11.39 -9.00
C ILE A 236 -12.52 12.04 -7.79
N ILE A 237 -11.55 11.37 -7.17
CA ILE A 237 -10.80 11.88 -6.02
C ILE A 237 -10.01 13.15 -6.38
N ASN A 238 -9.27 13.14 -7.50
CA ASN A 238 -8.53 14.32 -7.96
C ASN A 238 -9.46 15.50 -8.21
N THR A 239 -10.62 15.26 -8.82
CA THR A 239 -11.62 16.31 -9.06
C THR A 239 -12.14 16.92 -7.76
N PHE A 240 -12.45 16.08 -6.76
CA PHE A 240 -12.86 16.57 -5.44
C PHE A 240 -11.73 17.34 -4.75
N HIS A 241 -10.49 16.87 -4.84
CA HIS A 241 -9.32 17.55 -4.28
C HIS A 241 -9.11 18.93 -4.93
N ASP A 242 -9.14 19.01 -6.26
CA ASP A 242 -8.97 20.25 -7.00
C ASP A 242 -10.12 21.24 -6.75
N SER A 243 -11.35 20.73 -6.65
CA SER A 243 -12.50 21.52 -6.26
C SER A 243 -12.34 22.09 -4.84
N LEU A 244 -11.79 21.30 -3.91
CA LEU A 244 -11.45 21.74 -2.56
C LEU A 244 -10.38 22.84 -2.57
N LEU A 245 -9.32 22.70 -3.38
CA LEU A 245 -8.30 23.74 -3.56
C LEU A 245 -8.90 25.05 -4.10
N ARG A 246 -9.80 24.96 -5.07
CA ARG A 246 -10.51 26.13 -5.64
C ARG A 246 -11.50 26.77 -4.66
N SER A 247 -12.09 25.99 -3.75
CA SER A 247 -13.06 26.48 -2.77
C SER A 247 -12.43 27.19 -1.56
N ARG A 248 -11.10 27.15 -1.38
CA ARG A 248 -10.37 27.89 -0.33
C ARG A 248 -10.53 29.40 -0.56
N PRO A 249 -11.17 30.17 0.34
CA PRO A 249 -11.44 31.59 0.10
C PRO A 249 -10.18 32.45 0.36
N PRO A 250 -9.94 33.52 -0.44
CA PRO A 250 -9.32 34.73 0.09
C PRO A 250 -10.37 35.43 0.97
N LYS A 251 -10.10 35.47 2.29
CA LYS A 251 -10.81 36.23 3.35
C LYS A 251 -12.18 36.84 2.98
N HIS A 252 -13.23 36.21 3.53
CA HIS A 252 -14.60 36.68 3.86
C HIS A 252 -15.80 36.08 3.09
N ASN A 253 -16.70 35.51 3.91
CA ASN A 253 -18.16 35.28 3.80
C ASN A 253 -18.75 34.61 2.55
N TYR A 254 -19.41 33.46 2.70
CA TYR A 254 -20.85 33.37 3.01
C TYR A 254 -21.33 31.90 3.19
N ILE A 255 -22.06 31.71 4.28
CA ILE A 255 -23.06 30.70 4.68
C ILE A 255 -23.56 29.72 3.58
N ARG A 256 -22.96 28.52 3.53
CA ARG A 256 -23.52 27.17 3.25
C ARG A 256 -22.42 26.16 3.61
N TYR A 257 -22.73 24.91 3.94
CA TYR A 257 -21.80 23.84 4.39
C TYR A 257 -21.45 23.78 5.89
N ASN A 258 -22.41 23.51 6.78
CA ASN A 258 -22.09 23.45 8.22
C ASN A 258 -21.40 22.16 8.69
N ILE A 259 -21.59 21.01 8.01
CA ILE A 259 -20.98 19.73 8.45
C ILE A 259 -19.60 19.50 7.83
N GLN A 260 -19.41 19.92 6.57
CA GLN A 260 -18.13 19.79 5.87
C GLN A 260 -17.12 20.85 6.36
N ASN A 261 -17.59 22.06 6.71
CA ASN A 261 -16.72 23.09 7.30
C ASN A 261 -16.25 22.74 8.71
N GLU A 262 -17.11 22.19 9.58
CA GLU A 262 -16.69 21.83 10.95
C GLU A 262 -15.62 20.72 10.94
N PHE A 263 -15.77 19.72 10.06
CA PHE A 263 -14.77 18.67 9.87
C PHE A 263 -13.44 19.21 9.32
N LEU A 264 -13.50 20.04 8.27
CA LEU A 264 -12.31 20.64 7.67
C LEU A 264 -11.63 21.63 8.63
N GLN A 265 -12.41 22.36 9.43
CA GLN A 265 -11.89 23.23 10.48
C GLN A 265 -11.18 22.40 11.56
N ASN A 266 -11.74 21.26 11.96
CA ASN A 266 -11.11 20.35 12.90
C ASN A 266 -9.78 19.79 12.37
N ILE A 267 -9.71 19.39 11.09
CA ILE A 267 -8.43 18.99 10.44
C ILE A 267 -7.41 20.13 10.53
N SER A 268 -7.79 21.36 10.13
CA SER A 268 -6.87 22.50 10.16
C SER A 268 -6.43 22.91 11.57
N GLU A 269 -7.30 22.74 12.58
CA GLU A 269 -6.97 22.98 13.98
C GLU A 269 -6.01 21.92 14.51
N LEU A 270 -6.24 20.65 14.18
CA LEU A 270 -5.36 19.54 14.55
C LEU A 270 -3.97 19.68 13.91
N GLU A 271 -3.91 19.98 12.61
CA GLU A 271 -2.67 20.24 11.88
C GLU A 271 -1.84 21.35 12.55
N LYS A 272 -2.49 22.47 12.91
CA LYS A 272 -1.82 23.60 13.59
C LYS A 272 -1.43 23.31 15.03
N SER A 273 -2.21 22.48 15.73
CA SER A 273 -1.97 22.15 17.13
C SER A 273 -0.70 21.32 17.32
N ASN A 274 -0.30 20.58 16.28
CA ASN A 274 0.77 19.58 16.32
C ASN A 274 0.59 18.56 17.47
N ASP A 275 -0.65 18.35 17.92
CA ASP A 275 -1.01 17.40 18.98
C ASP A 275 -1.19 16.00 18.40
N PHE A 276 -0.07 15.27 18.34
CA PHE A 276 -0.02 13.92 17.79
C PHE A 276 -1.04 12.95 18.41
N SER A 277 -1.31 13.08 19.72
CA SER A 277 -2.25 12.19 20.41
C SER A 277 -3.68 12.42 19.94
N ASN A 278 -4.07 13.69 19.78
CA ASN A 278 -5.40 14.04 19.27
C ASN A 278 -5.53 13.74 17.77
N ILE A 279 -4.47 13.94 16.98
CA ILE A 279 -4.43 13.52 15.57
C ILE A 279 -4.66 12.00 15.46
N TYR A 280 -3.93 11.18 16.23
CA TYR A 280 -4.13 9.73 16.23
C TYR A 280 -5.58 9.35 16.57
N LYS A 281 -6.16 9.92 17.64
CA LYS A 281 -7.55 9.64 18.04
C LYS A 281 -8.56 10.04 16.96
N PHE A 282 -8.32 11.16 16.29
CA PHE A 282 -9.17 11.65 15.20
C PHE A 282 -9.12 10.69 14.00
N LEU A 283 -7.93 10.29 13.57
CA LEU A 283 -7.74 9.34 12.47
C LEU A 283 -8.29 7.95 12.80
N ASP A 284 -8.09 7.44 14.02
CA ASP A 284 -8.71 6.18 14.47
C ASP A 284 -10.24 6.28 14.44
N LYS A 285 -10.81 7.39 14.91
CA LYS A 285 -12.26 7.60 14.87
C LYS A 285 -12.78 7.60 13.44
N ILE A 286 -12.13 8.34 12.54
CA ILE A 286 -12.54 8.42 11.13
C ILE A 286 -12.37 7.09 10.42
N SER A 287 -11.34 6.31 10.76
CA SER A 287 -11.15 4.97 10.19
C SER A 287 -12.32 4.01 10.45
N LYS A 288 -13.16 4.29 11.48
CA LYS A 288 -14.38 3.53 11.82
C LYS A 288 -15.57 3.94 10.97
N ASP A 289 -15.56 5.16 10.42
CA ASP A 289 -16.67 5.68 9.63
C ASP A 289 -16.57 5.13 8.19
N ASN A 290 -17.69 4.72 7.60
CA ASN A 290 -17.74 4.24 6.21
C ASN A 290 -17.59 5.37 5.16
N ASN A 291 -17.27 6.60 5.59
CA ASN A 291 -17.10 7.73 4.69
C ASN A 291 -15.67 7.77 4.14
N ARG A 292 -15.47 7.05 3.03
CA ARG A 292 -14.16 6.90 2.36
C ARG A 292 -13.54 8.25 1.97
N ILE A 293 -14.33 9.24 1.59
CA ILE A 293 -13.86 10.56 1.15
C ILE A 293 -13.29 11.35 2.34
N MET A 294 -14.03 11.37 3.45
CA MET A 294 -13.56 12.05 4.67
C MET A 294 -12.32 11.38 5.24
N THR A 295 -12.24 10.05 5.15
CA THR A 295 -11.04 9.28 5.52
C THR A 295 -9.84 9.69 4.66
N SER A 296 -9.99 9.69 3.33
CA SER A 296 -8.92 10.07 2.42
C SER A 296 -8.43 11.51 2.64
N ILE A 297 -9.34 12.47 2.82
CA ILE A 297 -8.96 13.86 3.11
C ILE A 297 -8.19 13.95 4.43
N ALA A 298 -8.69 13.34 5.50
CA ALA A 298 -8.02 13.38 6.80
C ALA A 298 -6.64 12.71 6.76
N PHE A 299 -6.49 11.62 6.00
CA PHE A 299 -5.25 10.88 5.91
C PHE A 299 -4.20 11.66 5.12
N ASN A 300 -4.57 12.24 3.97
CA ASN A 300 -3.66 13.05 3.16
C ASN A 300 -3.11 14.27 3.91
N GLU A 301 -3.91 14.91 4.75
CA GLU A 301 -3.49 16.12 5.47
C GLU A 301 -2.76 15.81 6.78
N LEU A 302 -3.08 14.70 7.47
CA LEU A 302 -2.59 14.48 8.84
C LEU A 302 -1.70 13.24 9.03
N ALA A 303 -1.76 12.23 8.16
CA ALA A 303 -1.07 10.95 8.42
C ALA A 303 0.46 11.07 8.41
N GLU A 304 1.01 12.02 7.64
CA GLU A 304 2.45 12.33 7.61
C GLU A 304 2.95 13.10 8.84
N THR A 305 2.05 13.47 9.76
CA THR A 305 2.45 14.10 11.02
C THR A 305 3.29 13.14 11.84
N LYS A 306 4.41 13.63 12.37
CA LYS A 306 5.29 12.89 13.26
C LYS A 306 5.44 13.56 14.62
N ASP A 307 5.59 12.76 15.66
CA ASP A 307 5.86 13.26 17.01
C ASP A 307 7.34 13.65 17.22
N SER A 308 7.70 14.06 18.44
CA SER A 308 9.08 14.43 18.79
C SER A 308 10.11 13.31 18.66
N TYR A 309 9.65 12.05 18.65
CA TYR A 309 10.49 10.85 18.50
C TYR A 309 10.46 10.32 17.05
N GLY A 310 9.81 11.03 16.13
CA GLY A 310 9.71 10.67 14.72
C GLY A 310 8.68 9.57 14.44
N PHE A 311 7.77 9.28 15.36
CA PHE A 311 6.71 8.30 15.12
C PHE A 311 5.65 8.89 14.21
N TYR A 312 5.31 8.15 13.16
CA TYR A 312 4.15 8.40 12.33
C TYR A 312 2.91 7.69 12.88
N ILE A 313 1.73 8.05 12.40
CA ILE A 313 0.45 7.46 12.83
C ILE A 313 0.44 5.94 12.65
N ILE A 314 1.04 5.43 11.58
CA ILE A 314 1.15 3.99 11.32
C ILE A 314 1.99 3.25 12.38
N HIS A 315 3.06 3.87 12.90
CA HIS A 315 3.84 3.28 14.00
C HIS A 315 3.01 3.19 15.28
N LYS A 316 2.25 4.25 15.59
CA LYS A 316 1.40 4.27 16.78
C LYS A 316 0.22 3.29 16.65
N ALA A 317 -0.32 3.15 15.45
CA ALA A 317 -1.34 2.14 15.15
C ALA A 317 -0.79 0.72 15.33
N ALA A 318 0.44 0.47 14.86
CA ALA A 318 1.15 -0.80 15.07
C ALA A 318 1.43 -1.07 16.56
N GLU A 319 1.87 -0.08 17.32
CA GLU A 319 2.06 -0.18 18.78
C GLU A 319 0.77 -0.56 19.53
N TYR A 320 -0.37 -0.01 19.12
CA TYR A 320 -1.65 -0.29 19.75
C TYR A 320 -2.37 -1.52 19.19
N GLY A 321 -1.79 -2.22 18.20
CA GLY A 321 -2.43 -3.36 17.55
C GLY A 321 -3.69 -2.97 16.76
N ASN A 322 -3.79 -1.71 16.33
CA ASN A 322 -4.98 -1.20 15.64
C ASN A 322 -4.95 -1.59 14.15
N LEU A 323 -5.22 -2.87 13.87
CA LEU A 323 -5.20 -3.43 12.52
C LEU A 323 -6.01 -2.59 11.53
N ARG A 324 -7.25 -2.21 11.87
CA ARG A 324 -8.10 -1.41 10.99
C ARG A 324 -7.42 -0.10 10.56
N LEU A 325 -6.79 0.61 11.49
CA LEU A 325 -6.14 1.88 11.16
C LEU A 325 -4.90 1.63 10.29
N VAL A 326 -4.13 0.57 10.56
CA VAL A 326 -3.01 0.15 9.70
C VAL A 326 -3.52 -0.17 8.29
N GLU A 327 -4.54 -1.01 8.15
CA GLU A 327 -5.16 -1.36 6.86
C GLU A 327 -5.59 -0.13 6.09
N ARG A 328 -6.32 0.78 6.74
CA ARG A 328 -6.77 2.03 6.11
C ARG A 328 -5.61 2.90 5.67
N LEU A 329 -4.54 3.02 6.44
CA LEU A 329 -3.38 3.84 6.06
C LEU A 329 -2.69 3.26 4.83
N VAL A 330 -2.50 1.94 4.80
CA VAL A 330 -1.89 1.23 3.66
C VAL A 330 -2.76 1.31 2.41
N GLU A 331 -4.08 1.14 2.52
CA GLU A 331 -5.05 1.32 1.41
C GLU A 331 -4.95 2.71 0.76
N HIS A 332 -4.53 3.73 1.52
CA HIS A 332 -4.36 5.11 1.05
C HIS A 332 -2.91 5.43 0.64
N GLY A 333 -2.06 4.41 0.48
CA GLY A 333 -0.70 4.56 -0.04
C GLY A 333 0.34 5.06 0.97
N PHE A 334 0.05 4.97 2.27
CA PHE A 334 1.03 5.32 3.30
C PHE A 334 2.21 4.32 3.28
N ASP A 335 3.43 4.85 3.37
CA ASP A 335 4.64 4.04 3.29
C ASP A 335 4.75 3.07 4.48
N ILE A 336 4.77 1.77 4.19
CA ILE A 336 4.89 0.69 5.19
C ILE A 336 6.31 0.50 5.70
N GLU A 337 7.32 1.03 4.99
CA GLU A 337 8.73 0.97 5.36
C GLU A 337 9.23 2.25 6.03
N ILE A 338 8.30 3.17 6.33
CA ILE A 338 8.63 4.45 6.95
C ILE A 338 9.31 4.24 8.30
N LYS A 339 10.41 4.96 8.55
CA LYS A 339 11.22 4.80 9.76
C LYS A 339 11.05 5.95 10.74
N ASN A 340 10.97 5.64 12.03
CA ASN A 340 11.09 6.63 13.10
C ASN A 340 12.56 7.10 13.31
N ASN A 341 12.82 7.94 14.32
CA ASN A 341 14.19 8.43 14.59
C ASN A 341 15.18 7.32 15.00
N ASN A 342 14.69 6.18 15.49
CA ASN A 342 15.50 5.01 15.84
C ASN A 342 15.67 4.04 14.67
N GLY A 343 15.10 4.34 13.51
CA GLY A 343 15.14 3.47 12.34
C GLY A 343 14.11 2.33 12.36
N ASP A 344 13.23 2.28 13.37
CA ASP A 344 12.22 1.24 13.48
C ASP A 344 11.12 1.45 12.44
N THR A 345 10.64 0.36 11.83
CA THR A 345 9.48 0.33 10.94
C THR A 345 8.19 -0.01 11.72
N PRO A 346 6.99 0.16 11.14
CA PRO A 346 5.74 -0.31 11.75
C PRO A 346 5.74 -1.80 12.05
N LEU A 347 6.39 -2.62 11.21
CA LEU A 347 6.52 -4.07 11.43
C LEU A 347 7.34 -4.39 12.69
N ILE A 348 8.43 -3.64 12.92
CA ILE A 348 9.24 -3.77 14.14
C ILE A 348 8.39 -3.46 15.38
N TRP A 349 7.62 -2.37 15.36
CA TRP A 349 6.76 -1.98 16.48
C TRP A 349 5.61 -2.96 16.75
N ALA A 350 4.93 -3.44 15.70
CA ALA A 350 3.92 -4.48 15.84
C ALA A 350 4.51 -5.76 16.45
N SER A 351 5.74 -6.10 16.08
CA SER A 351 6.45 -7.29 16.58
C SER A 351 6.91 -7.12 18.03
N TYR A 352 7.40 -5.93 18.39
CA TYR A 352 7.80 -5.59 19.76
C TYR A 352 6.65 -5.67 20.76
N TYR A 353 5.43 -5.30 20.35
CA TYR A 353 4.24 -5.38 21.21
C TYR A 353 3.41 -6.65 21.04
N GLY A 354 3.84 -7.58 20.17
CA GLY A 354 3.19 -8.88 20.03
C GLY A 354 1.87 -8.89 19.25
N HIS A 355 1.60 -7.87 18.43
CA HIS A 355 0.34 -7.74 17.68
C HIS A 355 0.37 -8.58 16.40
N LEU A 356 0.17 -9.89 16.54
CA LEU A 356 0.25 -10.86 15.45
C LEU A 356 -0.57 -10.48 14.22
N GLU A 357 -1.81 -10.01 14.40
CA GLU A 357 -2.70 -9.66 13.29
C GLU A 357 -2.13 -8.51 12.44
N VAL A 358 -1.53 -7.50 13.10
CA VAL A 358 -0.85 -6.38 12.41
C VAL A 358 0.42 -6.86 11.70
N VAL A 359 1.21 -7.73 12.34
CA VAL A 359 2.40 -8.33 11.73
C VAL A 359 2.01 -9.13 10.49
N GLN A 360 0.96 -9.96 10.58
CA GLN A 360 0.46 -10.75 9.46
C GLN A 360 0.04 -9.87 8.29
N TYR A 361 -0.73 -8.81 8.57
CA TYR A 361 -1.16 -7.87 7.55
C TYR A 361 0.02 -7.15 6.89
N LEU A 362 0.93 -6.55 7.66
CA LEU A 362 2.08 -5.81 7.13
C LEU A 362 2.96 -6.69 6.22
N ILE A 363 3.22 -7.94 6.63
CA ILE A 363 3.94 -8.91 5.78
C ILE A 363 3.15 -9.24 4.51
N SER A 364 1.82 -9.40 4.59
CA SER A 364 0.99 -9.73 3.43
C SER A 364 0.95 -8.63 2.36
N VAL A 365 1.12 -7.36 2.77
CA VAL A 365 1.20 -6.21 1.87
C VAL A 365 2.64 -5.86 1.45
N GLY A 366 3.61 -6.71 1.79
CA GLY A 366 4.98 -6.63 1.26
C GLY A 366 6.00 -5.94 2.16
N ALA A 367 5.74 -5.78 3.47
CA ALA A 367 6.74 -5.24 4.38
C ALA A 367 8.01 -6.12 4.42
N ASP A 368 9.18 -5.48 4.45
CA ASP A 368 10.47 -6.14 4.54
C ASP A 368 10.69 -6.71 5.94
N LYS A 369 10.50 -8.03 6.07
CA LYS A 369 10.74 -8.77 7.32
C LYS A 369 12.19 -8.70 7.83
N GLU A 370 13.14 -8.36 6.95
CA GLU A 370 14.56 -8.20 7.29
C GLU A 370 14.97 -6.73 7.49
N ALA A 371 14.01 -5.80 7.46
CA ALA A 371 14.28 -4.40 7.75
C ALA A 371 14.92 -4.25 9.13
N LYS A 372 16.04 -3.50 9.16
CA LYS A 372 16.80 -3.22 10.39
C LYS A 372 16.60 -1.79 10.87
N ASN A 373 16.48 -1.64 12.18
CA ASN A 373 16.59 -0.35 12.85
C ASN A 373 18.06 0.11 13.00
N ASN A 374 18.29 1.25 13.65
CA ASN A 374 19.63 1.81 13.83
C ASN A 374 20.55 0.93 14.70
N ASN A 375 20.00 0.04 15.51
CA ASN A 375 20.73 -0.94 16.31
C ASN A 375 20.95 -2.26 15.58
N GLY A 376 20.48 -2.39 14.34
CA GLY A 376 20.56 -3.62 13.56
C GLY A 376 19.48 -4.65 13.90
N ASP A 377 18.53 -4.33 14.78
CA ASP A 377 17.46 -5.23 15.19
C ASP A 377 16.43 -5.39 14.07
N THR A 378 15.98 -6.62 13.82
CA THR A 378 14.86 -6.97 12.95
C THR A 378 13.57 -7.16 13.76
N ALA A 379 12.44 -7.29 13.08
CA ALA A 379 11.16 -7.64 13.70
C ALA A 379 11.24 -8.94 14.53
N LEU A 380 11.96 -9.95 14.03
CA LEU A 380 12.14 -11.24 14.71
C LEU A 380 12.98 -11.11 16.00
N ILE A 381 14.00 -10.25 15.99
CA ILE A 381 14.81 -9.97 17.19
C ILE A 381 13.94 -9.36 18.28
N TRP A 382 13.14 -8.34 17.96
CA TRP A 382 12.24 -7.70 18.93
C TRP A 382 11.16 -8.64 19.47
N ALA A 383 10.50 -9.42 18.60
CA ALA A 383 9.51 -10.41 19.04
C ALA A 383 10.13 -11.48 19.95
N SER A 384 11.38 -11.88 19.69
CA SER A 384 12.08 -12.88 20.51
C SER A 384 12.56 -12.31 21.84
N ARG A 385 12.98 -11.04 21.84
CA ARG A 385 13.41 -10.29 23.03
C ARG A 385 12.29 -10.11 24.05
N ASP A 386 11.06 -9.86 23.59
CA ASP A 386 9.88 -9.62 24.46
C ASP A 386 8.99 -10.87 24.62
N GLY A 387 9.39 -12.01 24.04
CA GLY A 387 8.75 -13.30 24.31
C GLY A 387 7.45 -13.56 23.55
N HIS A 388 7.21 -12.84 22.45
CA HIS A 388 5.99 -12.97 21.64
C HIS A 388 6.05 -14.19 20.72
N LEU A 389 5.86 -15.38 21.30
CA LEU A 389 5.99 -16.67 20.60
C LEU A 389 5.20 -16.76 19.30
N GLU A 390 3.94 -16.31 19.27
CA GLU A 390 3.09 -16.41 18.08
C GLU A 390 3.64 -15.55 16.92
N VAL A 391 4.17 -14.36 17.23
CA VAL A 391 4.85 -13.49 16.25
C VAL A 391 6.14 -14.12 15.76
N VAL A 392 6.96 -14.69 16.65
CA VAL A 392 8.18 -15.42 16.30
C VAL A 392 7.86 -16.59 15.37
N GLN A 393 6.85 -17.39 15.71
CA GLN A 393 6.39 -18.52 14.90
C GLN A 393 5.99 -18.08 13.50
N TYR A 394 5.18 -17.03 13.41
CA TYR A 394 4.74 -16.49 12.13
C TYR A 394 5.90 -15.95 11.29
N LEU A 395 6.77 -15.10 11.85
CA LEU A 395 7.91 -14.51 11.14
C LEU A 395 8.85 -15.60 10.58
N ILE A 396 9.14 -16.64 11.37
CA ILE A 396 9.91 -17.79 10.89
C ILE A 396 9.18 -18.55 9.78
N SER A 397 7.85 -18.73 9.90
CA SER A 397 7.06 -19.45 8.89
C SER A 397 7.03 -18.75 7.52
N VAL A 398 7.14 -17.42 7.51
CA VAL A 398 7.26 -16.61 6.29
C VAL A 398 8.72 -16.42 5.84
N GLY A 399 9.67 -17.11 6.48
CA GLY A 399 11.07 -17.16 6.09
C GLY A 399 11.93 -16.00 6.58
N ALA A 400 11.63 -15.41 7.75
CA ALA A 400 12.56 -14.50 8.41
C ALA A 400 13.84 -15.23 8.83
N ASP A 401 14.99 -14.55 8.77
CA ASP A 401 16.28 -15.12 9.14
C ASP A 401 16.38 -15.34 10.67
N LYS A 402 16.29 -16.60 11.10
CA LYS A 402 16.47 -17.01 12.51
C LYS A 402 17.86 -16.70 13.06
N GLU A 403 18.85 -16.48 12.20
CA GLU A 403 20.22 -16.10 12.55
C GLU A 403 20.50 -14.61 12.32
N ALA A 404 19.45 -13.80 12.12
CA ALA A 404 19.60 -12.35 12.00
C ALA A 404 20.41 -11.80 13.18
N LYS A 405 21.34 -10.89 12.89
CA LYS A 405 22.24 -10.28 13.88
C LYS A 405 21.98 -8.80 14.03
N ASP A 406 21.89 -8.35 15.28
CA ASP A 406 21.97 -6.93 15.64
C ASP A 406 23.40 -6.39 15.51
N ASN A 407 23.61 -5.11 15.81
CA ASN A 407 24.93 -4.47 15.75
C ASN A 407 25.92 -5.03 16.78
N SER A 408 25.48 -5.79 17.77
CA SER A 408 26.32 -6.49 18.75
C SER A 408 26.49 -7.97 18.40
N GLU A 409 25.99 -8.41 17.25
CA GLU A 409 25.92 -9.80 16.80
C GLU A 409 25.06 -10.72 17.67
N ASN A 410 24.13 -10.19 18.45
CA ASN A 410 23.13 -11.03 19.12
C ASN A 410 22.11 -11.53 18.11
N THR A 411 21.78 -12.81 18.21
CA THR A 411 20.71 -13.47 17.44
C THR A 411 19.38 -13.43 18.20
N PRO A 412 18.23 -13.71 17.55
CA PRO A 412 16.95 -13.91 18.23
C PRO A 412 17.03 -14.87 19.43
N LEU A 413 17.80 -15.96 19.30
CA LEU A 413 17.98 -16.95 20.36
C LEU A 413 18.78 -16.40 21.55
N ILE A 414 19.78 -15.55 21.30
CA ILE A 414 20.53 -14.87 22.37
C ILE A 414 19.59 -13.93 23.13
N TRP A 415 18.78 -13.12 22.44
CA TRP A 415 17.84 -12.19 23.08
C TRP A 415 16.73 -12.90 23.87
N ALA A 416 16.17 -13.99 23.34
CA ALA A 416 15.20 -14.81 24.07
C ALA A 416 15.81 -15.44 25.33
N SER A 417 17.07 -15.87 25.26
CA SER A 417 17.78 -16.48 26.40
C SER A 417 18.18 -15.45 27.45
N TRP A 418 18.56 -14.25 27.03
CA TRP A 418 18.84 -13.11 27.90
C TRP A 418 17.60 -12.75 28.75
N ASN A 419 16.41 -12.70 28.14
CA ASN A 419 15.18 -12.29 28.82
C ASN A 419 14.39 -13.46 29.44
N GLY A 420 14.87 -14.70 29.31
CA GLY A 420 14.26 -15.86 29.99
C GLY A 420 13.01 -16.42 29.31
N HIS A 421 12.80 -16.12 28.02
CA HIS A 421 11.61 -16.56 27.29
C HIS A 421 11.72 -18.01 26.80
N LEU A 422 11.55 -18.97 27.72
CA LEU A 422 11.74 -20.41 27.48
C LEU A 422 11.01 -20.93 26.24
N GLU A 423 9.74 -20.56 26.04
CA GLU A 423 8.97 -21.10 24.91
C GLU A 423 9.47 -20.57 23.55
N VAL A 424 9.97 -19.33 23.51
CA VAL A 424 10.64 -18.80 22.31
C VAL A 424 11.97 -19.52 22.08
N VAL A 425 12.77 -19.74 23.13
CA VAL A 425 14.03 -20.49 23.06
C VAL A 425 13.79 -21.91 22.51
N LYS A 426 12.79 -22.62 23.05
CA LYS A 426 12.38 -23.96 22.59
C LYS A 426 12.02 -23.95 21.11
N TYR A 427 11.21 -22.98 20.69
CA TYR A 427 10.78 -22.89 19.31
C TYR A 427 11.95 -22.61 18.36
N LEU A 428 12.78 -21.60 18.65
CA LEU A 428 13.94 -21.24 17.83
C LEU A 428 14.90 -22.42 17.65
N ILE A 429 15.18 -23.16 18.73
CA ILE A 429 16.02 -24.37 18.66
C ILE A 429 15.33 -25.47 17.84
N SER A 430 14.01 -25.65 17.98
CA SER A 430 13.27 -26.67 17.23
C SER A 430 13.28 -26.42 15.71
N VAL A 431 13.37 -25.16 15.28
CA VAL A 431 13.53 -24.76 13.88
C VAL A 431 15.00 -24.66 13.45
N GLY A 432 15.93 -25.11 14.29
CA GLY A 432 17.34 -25.23 13.99
C GLY A 432 18.15 -23.94 14.10
N ALA A 433 17.79 -23.04 15.02
CA ALA A 433 18.66 -21.93 15.38
C ALA A 433 19.96 -22.43 16.06
N ASP A 434 21.07 -21.74 15.85
CA ASP A 434 22.37 -22.12 16.43
C ASP A 434 22.42 -21.84 17.94
N LYS A 435 22.28 -22.90 18.74
CA LYS A 435 22.41 -22.84 20.21
C LYS A 435 23.80 -22.43 20.71
N GLU A 436 24.82 -22.50 19.85
CA GLU A 436 26.20 -22.07 20.14
C GLU A 436 26.53 -20.70 19.53
N ALA A 437 25.54 -19.97 19.01
CA ALA A 437 25.73 -18.64 18.45
C ALA A 437 26.48 -17.74 19.46
N LYS A 438 27.41 -16.94 18.96
CA LYS A 438 28.20 -15.99 19.75
C LYS A 438 27.97 -14.57 19.26
N ASN A 439 27.77 -13.67 20.21
CA ASN A 439 27.81 -12.24 19.96
C ASN A 439 29.28 -11.73 19.87
N LYS A 440 29.46 -10.42 19.68
CA LYS A 440 30.80 -9.80 19.56
C LYS A 440 31.73 -10.07 20.74
N ASP A 441 31.17 -10.22 21.94
CA ASP A 441 31.91 -10.49 23.17
C ASP A 441 32.06 -12.01 23.44
N GLY A 442 31.65 -12.85 22.51
CA GLY A 442 31.75 -14.30 22.59
C GLY A 442 30.67 -14.96 23.47
N TRP A 443 29.65 -14.21 23.90
CA TRP A 443 28.61 -14.74 24.77
C TRP A 443 27.65 -15.64 24.01
N THR A 444 27.36 -16.81 24.58
CA THR A 444 26.38 -17.77 24.05
C THR A 444 25.01 -17.59 24.74
N PRO A 445 23.92 -18.13 24.16
CA PRO A 445 22.62 -18.18 24.81
C PRO A 445 22.67 -18.74 26.24
N LEU A 446 23.47 -19.78 26.47
CA LEU A 446 23.64 -20.42 27.78
C LEU A 446 24.33 -19.50 28.80
N ILE A 447 25.35 -18.75 28.37
CA ILE A 447 26.03 -17.78 29.24
C ILE A 447 25.07 -16.66 29.63
N HIS A 448 24.30 -16.10 28.68
CA HIS A 448 23.30 -15.08 28.97
C HIS A 448 22.22 -15.57 29.94
N ALA A 449 21.63 -16.75 29.71
CA ALA A 449 20.63 -17.32 30.61
C ALA A 449 21.18 -17.55 32.02
N SER A 450 22.45 -17.98 32.13
CA SER A 450 23.12 -18.21 33.42
C SER A 450 23.44 -16.92 34.16
N TYR A 451 23.80 -15.85 33.44
CA TYR A 451 24.07 -14.55 34.03
C TYR A 451 22.80 -13.89 34.59
N TYR A 452 21.68 -13.98 33.88
CA TYR A 452 20.41 -13.37 34.29
C TYR A 452 19.53 -14.26 35.19
N GLY A 453 19.98 -15.46 35.57
CA GLY A 453 19.27 -16.29 36.54
C GLY A 453 18.11 -17.12 35.96
N HIS A 454 18.07 -17.35 34.65
CA HIS A 454 16.97 -18.06 33.98
C HIS A 454 17.17 -19.59 33.99
N LEU A 455 16.93 -20.22 35.15
CA LEU A 455 17.17 -21.65 35.36
C LEU A 455 16.50 -22.55 34.32
N GLU A 456 15.23 -22.30 33.98
CA GLU A 456 14.50 -23.16 33.04
C GLU A 456 15.10 -23.11 31.63
N VAL A 457 15.59 -21.94 31.19
CA VAL A 457 16.30 -21.77 29.92
C VAL A 457 17.64 -22.49 29.96
N VAL A 458 18.40 -22.37 31.05
CA VAL A 458 19.66 -23.11 31.24
C VAL A 458 19.42 -24.63 31.16
N GLN A 459 18.43 -25.14 31.89
CA GLN A 459 18.07 -26.56 31.88
C GLN A 459 17.72 -27.04 30.49
N TYR A 460 16.93 -26.26 29.75
CA TYR A 460 16.55 -26.62 28.40
C TYR A 460 17.75 -26.62 27.45
N LEU A 461 18.56 -25.55 27.44
CA LEU A 461 19.75 -25.44 26.58
C LEU A 461 20.73 -26.61 26.81
N ILE A 462 21.00 -26.95 28.07
CA ILE A 462 21.81 -28.13 28.41
C ILE A 462 21.15 -29.43 27.92
N SER A 463 19.83 -29.58 28.09
CA SER A 463 19.11 -30.80 27.68
C SER A 463 19.17 -31.06 26.17
N VAL A 464 19.27 -30.00 25.36
CA VAL A 464 19.45 -30.09 23.90
C VAL A 464 20.93 -30.11 23.49
N GLY A 465 21.85 -30.22 24.45
CA GLY A 465 23.29 -30.40 24.22
C GLY A 465 24.03 -29.11 23.89
N ALA A 466 23.67 -27.98 24.51
CA ALA A 466 24.52 -26.80 24.51
C ALA A 466 25.84 -27.06 25.26
N ASP A 467 26.95 -26.49 24.80
CA ASP A 467 28.25 -26.65 25.43
C ASP A 467 28.33 -25.88 26.75
N LYS A 468 28.21 -26.61 27.86
CA LYS A 468 28.34 -26.06 29.23
C LYS A 468 29.71 -25.47 29.54
N GLU A 469 30.74 -25.83 28.78
CA GLU A 469 32.11 -25.31 28.91
C GLU A 469 32.44 -24.20 27.90
N ALA A 470 31.45 -23.76 27.10
CA ALA A 470 31.64 -22.64 26.20
C ALA A 470 32.10 -21.40 26.96
N LYS A 471 33.09 -20.71 26.39
CA LYS A 471 33.68 -19.49 26.94
C LYS A 471 33.37 -18.26 26.11
N ASN A 472 33.10 -17.16 26.79
CA ASN A 472 33.12 -15.81 26.20
C ASN A 472 34.56 -15.34 25.96
N ASN A 473 34.73 -14.13 25.42
CA ASN A 473 36.07 -13.58 25.12
C ASN A 473 36.92 -13.33 26.38
N ASN A 474 36.32 -13.24 27.56
CA ASN A 474 37.00 -13.14 28.85
C ASN A 474 37.35 -14.51 29.47
N GLY A 475 37.02 -15.61 28.80
CA GLY A 475 37.25 -16.96 29.29
C GLY A 475 36.19 -17.44 30.29
N ASP A 476 35.14 -16.66 30.55
CA ASP A 476 34.08 -17.01 31.50
C ASP A 476 33.14 -18.05 30.90
N THR A 477 32.80 -19.07 31.70
CA THR A 477 31.76 -20.06 31.40
C THR A 477 30.42 -19.67 32.02
N ALA A 478 29.36 -20.39 31.65
CA ALA A 478 28.04 -20.27 32.27
C ALA A 478 28.09 -20.43 33.81
N LEU A 479 28.88 -21.38 34.31
CA LEU A 479 29.04 -21.63 35.75
C LEU A 479 29.75 -20.47 36.47
N ILE A 480 30.74 -19.84 35.82
CA ILE A 480 31.43 -18.66 36.36
C ILE A 480 30.42 -17.51 36.53
N TRP A 481 29.61 -17.22 35.52
CA TRP A 481 28.61 -16.15 35.60
C TRP A 481 27.51 -16.43 36.63
N ALA A 482 26.97 -17.65 36.68
CA ALA A 482 26.00 -18.03 37.70
C ALA A 482 26.57 -17.91 39.12
N SER A 483 27.85 -18.25 39.31
CA SER A 483 28.51 -18.15 40.62
C SER A 483 28.83 -16.71 41.01
N ARG A 484 29.19 -15.88 40.02
CA ARG A 484 29.49 -14.46 40.17
C ARG A 484 28.26 -13.66 40.61
N ASP A 485 27.07 -13.99 40.09
CA ASP A 485 25.82 -13.26 40.35
C ASP A 485 24.95 -13.93 41.44
N GLY A 486 25.37 -15.08 41.95
CA GLY A 486 24.76 -15.73 43.11
C GLY A 486 23.58 -16.64 42.81
N HIS A 487 23.40 -17.07 41.56
CA HIS A 487 22.31 -17.94 41.10
C HIS A 487 22.52 -19.40 41.52
N LEU A 488 22.32 -19.68 42.82
CA LEU A 488 22.61 -20.98 43.44
C LEU A 488 21.97 -22.16 42.70
N GLU A 489 20.71 -22.06 42.29
CA GLU A 489 20.00 -23.17 41.64
C GLU A 489 20.64 -23.51 40.27
N ILE A 490 21.12 -22.50 39.55
CA ILE A 490 21.85 -22.69 38.28
C ILE A 490 23.21 -23.31 38.54
N VAL A 491 23.94 -22.84 39.56
CA VAL A 491 25.21 -23.45 39.97
C VAL A 491 25.02 -24.93 40.33
N GLN A 492 24.01 -25.25 41.13
CA GLN A 492 23.67 -26.62 41.51
C GLN A 492 23.36 -27.48 40.29
N TYR A 493 22.54 -26.97 39.38
CA TYR A 493 22.17 -27.67 38.16
C TYR A 493 23.39 -27.92 37.26
N LEU A 494 24.18 -26.89 36.93
CA LEU A 494 25.36 -26.99 36.07
C LEU A 494 26.38 -27.98 36.62
N ILE A 495 26.64 -27.96 37.94
CA ILE A 495 27.50 -28.94 38.60
C ILE A 495 26.92 -30.36 38.52
N SER A 496 25.60 -30.52 38.71
CA SER A 496 24.94 -31.82 38.66
C SER A 496 25.02 -32.48 37.28
N VAL A 497 25.07 -31.68 36.21
CA VAL A 497 25.27 -32.14 34.82
C VAL A 497 26.76 -32.21 34.44
N GLY A 498 27.67 -32.01 35.41
CA GLY A 498 29.11 -32.19 35.25
C GLY A 498 29.83 -31.03 34.58
N ALA A 499 29.41 -29.78 34.81
CA ALA A 499 30.23 -28.61 34.48
C ALA A 499 31.50 -28.57 35.34
N ASP A 500 32.60 -28.05 34.79
CA ASP A 500 33.88 -27.96 35.49
C ASP A 500 33.83 -26.89 36.60
N LYS A 501 33.74 -27.35 37.86
CA LYS A 501 33.75 -26.49 39.06
C LYS A 501 35.06 -25.71 39.25
N GLU A 502 36.13 -26.13 38.57
CA GLU A 502 37.44 -25.47 38.55
C GLU A 502 37.69 -24.70 37.24
N ALA A 503 36.65 -24.48 36.44
CA ALA A 503 36.77 -23.69 35.22
C ALA A 503 37.44 -22.34 35.50
N LYS A 504 38.37 -21.94 34.64
CA LYS A 504 39.13 -20.70 34.79
C LYS A 504 38.79 -19.70 33.70
N ASP A 505 38.54 -18.46 34.11
CA ASP A 505 38.53 -17.29 33.23
C ASP A 505 39.94 -16.92 32.76
N ASN A 506 40.07 -15.88 31.93
CA ASN A 506 41.36 -15.40 31.44
C ASN A 506 42.25 -14.82 32.55
N SER A 507 41.74 -14.56 33.75
CA SER A 507 42.51 -14.14 34.94
C SER A 507 42.77 -15.31 35.89
N GLU A 508 42.43 -16.54 35.49
CA GLU A 508 42.48 -17.76 36.30
C GLU A 508 41.58 -17.74 37.55
N ASN A 509 40.57 -16.87 37.60
CA ASN A 509 39.56 -16.96 38.65
C ASN A 509 38.64 -18.17 38.39
N THR A 510 38.35 -18.91 39.45
CA THR A 510 37.39 -20.02 39.45
C THR A 510 35.99 -19.54 39.86
N PRO A 511 34.92 -20.35 39.63
CA PRO A 511 33.59 -20.07 40.15
C PRO A 511 33.57 -19.72 41.65
N LEU A 512 34.39 -20.42 42.46
CA LEU A 512 34.50 -20.18 43.90
C LEU A 512 35.14 -18.83 44.23
N ILE A 513 36.16 -18.43 43.46
CA ILE A 513 36.78 -17.10 43.59
C ILE A 513 35.74 -16.02 43.29
N TRP A 514 34.99 -16.14 42.19
CA TRP A 514 33.95 -15.16 41.82
C TRP A 514 32.80 -15.09 42.83
N ALA A 515 32.33 -16.22 43.36
CA ALA A 515 31.32 -16.24 44.42
C ALA A 515 31.82 -15.58 45.72
N SER A 516 33.10 -15.80 46.05
CA SER A 516 33.72 -15.21 47.24
C SER A 516 33.99 -13.71 47.08
N TRP A 517 34.36 -13.28 45.88
CA TRP A 517 34.52 -11.87 45.53
C TRP A 517 33.21 -11.11 45.72
N ASN A 518 32.07 -11.66 45.28
CA ASN A 518 30.77 -10.99 45.33
C ASN A 518 29.97 -11.28 46.61
N GLY A 519 30.47 -12.14 47.50
CA GLY A 519 29.86 -12.37 48.82
C GLY A 519 28.69 -13.36 48.82
N HIS A 520 28.56 -14.19 47.80
CA HIS A 520 27.47 -15.16 47.66
C HIS A 520 27.70 -16.40 48.52
N LEU A 521 27.44 -16.29 49.83
CA LEU A 521 27.72 -17.32 50.83
C LEU A 521 27.15 -18.69 50.48
N GLU A 522 25.90 -18.76 50.02
CA GLU A 522 25.27 -20.06 49.73
C GLU A 522 25.88 -20.76 48.51
N VAL A 523 26.32 -19.99 47.50
CA VAL A 523 27.10 -20.52 46.37
C VAL A 523 28.46 -21.01 46.84
N VAL A 524 29.16 -20.23 47.68
CA VAL A 524 30.44 -20.64 48.29
C VAL A 524 30.28 -21.94 49.07
N LYS A 525 29.28 -22.04 49.95
CA LYS A 525 28.98 -23.26 50.72
C LYS A 525 28.76 -24.45 49.81
N TYR A 526 27.97 -24.29 48.76
CA TYR A 526 27.67 -25.36 47.83
C TYR A 526 28.92 -25.81 47.06
N LEU A 527 29.67 -24.88 46.46
CA LEU A 527 30.90 -25.18 45.72
C LEU A 527 31.93 -25.92 46.59
N ILE A 528 32.12 -25.49 47.84
CA ILE A 528 32.98 -26.20 48.81
C ILE A 528 32.43 -27.60 49.11
N SER A 529 31.11 -27.74 49.29
CA SER A 529 30.49 -29.03 49.61
C SER A 529 30.65 -30.08 48.50
N VAL A 530 30.74 -29.64 47.24
CA VAL A 530 31.03 -30.49 46.08
C VAL A 530 32.54 -30.60 45.79
N GLY A 531 33.38 -30.09 46.68
CA GLY A 531 34.83 -30.25 46.64
C GLY A 531 35.55 -29.32 45.67
N ALA A 532 35.09 -28.07 45.52
CA ALA A 532 35.87 -27.03 44.87
C ALA A 532 37.13 -26.66 45.70
N ASP A 533 38.22 -26.31 45.03
CA ASP A 533 39.47 -25.97 45.69
C ASP A 533 39.39 -24.60 46.40
N LYS A 534 39.24 -24.64 47.72
CA LYS A 534 39.22 -23.45 48.58
C LYS A 534 40.53 -22.66 48.60
N GLU A 535 41.63 -23.28 48.15
CA GLU A 535 42.95 -22.67 48.03
C GLU A 535 43.30 -22.30 46.58
N ALA A 536 42.34 -22.37 45.66
CA ALA A 536 42.54 -21.99 44.27
C ALA A 536 43.14 -20.58 44.18
N LYS A 537 44.08 -20.38 43.27
CA LYS A 537 44.76 -19.11 43.04
C LYS A 537 44.51 -18.62 41.63
N ASN A 538 44.16 -17.35 41.52
CA ASN A 538 44.14 -16.64 40.24
C ASN A 538 45.55 -16.24 39.80
N LYS A 539 45.69 -15.53 38.67
CA LYS A 539 46.99 -15.10 38.12
C LYS A 539 47.84 -14.27 39.11
N ASP A 540 47.20 -13.51 39.98
CA ASP A 540 47.87 -12.68 40.99
C ASP A 540 48.13 -13.44 42.31
N GLY A 541 47.80 -14.73 42.36
CA GLY A 541 47.93 -15.58 43.54
C GLY A 541 46.83 -15.38 44.57
N TRP A 542 45.76 -14.67 44.25
CA TRP A 542 44.66 -14.39 45.19
C TRP A 542 43.79 -15.62 45.36
N THR A 543 43.52 -15.97 46.63
CA THR A 543 42.62 -17.05 47.01
C THR A 543 41.19 -16.53 47.23
N PRO A 544 40.17 -17.41 47.25
CA PRO A 544 38.81 -17.05 47.65
C PRO A 544 38.74 -16.25 48.96
N LEU A 545 39.56 -16.63 49.95
CA LEU A 545 39.63 -15.96 51.25
C LEU A 545 40.18 -14.54 51.17
N ILE A 546 41.22 -14.31 50.34
CA ILE A 546 41.79 -12.97 50.14
C ILE A 546 40.75 -12.06 49.48
N HIS A 547 40.05 -12.54 48.45
CA HIS A 547 38.98 -11.80 47.78
C HIS A 547 37.83 -11.45 48.73
N ALA A 548 37.27 -12.43 49.44
CA ALA A 548 36.21 -12.18 50.41
C ALA A 548 36.63 -11.19 51.50
N SER A 549 37.91 -11.22 51.90
CA SER A 549 38.44 -10.30 52.91
C SER A 549 38.61 -8.87 52.39
N TYR A 550 39.10 -8.72 51.17
CA TYR A 550 39.26 -7.42 50.51
C TYR A 550 37.91 -6.68 50.36
N TYR A 551 36.86 -7.41 50.00
CA TYR A 551 35.52 -6.86 49.81
C TYR A 551 34.67 -6.81 51.09
N GLY A 552 35.17 -7.34 52.21
CA GLY A 552 34.51 -7.20 53.51
C GLY A 552 33.39 -8.21 53.78
N HIS A 553 33.34 -9.33 53.05
CA HIS A 553 32.29 -10.34 53.15
C HIS A 553 32.48 -11.25 54.37
N LEU A 554 32.14 -10.74 55.55
CA LEU A 554 32.41 -11.40 56.84
C LEU A 554 31.88 -12.83 56.92
N GLU A 555 30.67 -13.10 56.46
CA GLU A 555 30.07 -14.43 56.55
C GLU A 555 30.79 -15.45 55.65
N VAL A 556 31.22 -15.02 54.46
CA VAL A 556 32.03 -15.84 53.55
C VAL A 556 33.39 -16.13 54.17
N VAL A 557 34.05 -15.12 54.75
CA VAL A 557 35.33 -15.30 55.46
C VAL A 557 35.18 -16.26 56.64
N GLN A 558 34.18 -16.07 57.48
CA GLN A 558 33.90 -16.96 58.62
C GLN A 558 33.69 -18.40 58.16
N TYR A 559 32.90 -18.59 57.09
CA TYR A 559 32.66 -19.91 56.53
C TYR A 559 33.95 -20.54 55.97
N LEU A 560 34.69 -19.85 55.11
CA LEU A 560 35.95 -20.34 54.54
C LEU A 560 36.96 -20.74 55.63
N ILE A 561 37.10 -19.93 56.69
CA ILE A 561 37.93 -20.26 57.84
C ILE A 561 37.42 -21.50 58.57
N SER A 562 36.10 -21.61 58.80
CA SER A 562 35.50 -22.75 59.50
C SER A 562 35.68 -24.08 58.77
N VAL A 563 35.75 -24.05 57.43
CA VAL A 563 36.06 -25.23 56.61
C VAL A 563 37.57 -25.42 56.39
N GLY A 564 38.40 -24.63 57.08
CA GLY A 564 39.85 -24.79 57.13
C GLY A 564 40.59 -24.22 55.92
N ALA A 565 40.14 -23.09 55.38
CA ALA A 565 40.95 -22.32 54.44
C ALA A 565 42.20 -21.74 55.12
N ASP A 566 43.34 -21.69 54.44
CA ASP A 566 44.59 -21.18 54.99
C ASP A 566 44.54 -19.66 55.15
N LYS A 567 44.33 -19.21 56.40
CA LYS A 567 44.30 -17.79 56.76
C LYS A 567 45.64 -17.07 56.56
N GLU A 568 46.73 -17.81 56.41
CA GLU A 568 48.09 -17.29 56.18
C GLU A 568 48.51 -17.41 54.70
N ALA A 569 47.62 -17.87 53.81
CA ALA A 569 47.89 -17.96 52.38
C ALA A 569 48.28 -16.60 51.81
N LYS A 570 49.36 -16.59 51.02
CA LYS A 570 49.92 -15.38 50.40
C LYS A 570 49.63 -15.32 48.92
N ASN A 571 49.30 -14.13 48.44
CA ASN A 571 49.29 -13.80 47.02
C ASN A 571 50.72 -13.60 46.48
N ASN A 572 50.85 -13.25 45.19
CA ASN A 572 52.16 -13.07 44.56
C ASN A 572 52.97 -11.88 45.12
N ASN A 573 52.31 -10.93 45.81
CA ASN A 573 52.96 -9.82 46.49
C ASN A 573 53.39 -10.16 47.93
N GLY A 574 53.07 -11.36 48.41
CA GLY A 574 53.35 -11.80 49.79
C GLY A 574 52.30 -11.36 50.82
N ASP A 575 51.20 -10.75 50.38
CA ASP A 575 50.11 -10.27 51.24
C ASP A 575 49.13 -11.40 51.59
N THR A 576 48.62 -11.38 52.82
CA THR A 576 47.60 -12.32 53.32
C THR A 576 46.20 -11.73 53.24
N ALA A 577 45.19 -12.53 53.56
CA ALA A 577 43.81 -12.04 53.72
C ALA A 577 43.71 -10.88 54.73
N LEU A 578 44.52 -10.91 55.81
CA LEU A 578 44.56 -9.86 56.81
C LEU A 578 45.08 -8.52 56.26
N SER A 579 46.07 -8.54 55.34
CA SER A 579 46.61 -7.34 54.69
C SER A 579 45.51 -6.52 54.02
N TYR A 580 44.55 -7.19 53.39
CA TYR A 580 43.47 -6.58 52.62
C TYR A 580 42.14 -6.44 53.38
N ALA A 581 41.99 -7.11 54.53
CA ALA A 581 40.75 -7.14 55.29
C ALA A 581 40.27 -5.74 55.71
N ARG A 582 38.96 -5.49 55.56
CA ARG A 582 38.28 -4.26 55.98
C ARG A 582 37.40 -4.50 57.22
N ASP A 583 37.20 -3.46 58.02
CA ASP A 583 36.22 -3.39 59.12
C ASP A 583 36.14 -4.65 60.00
N LYS A 584 34.96 -5.26 60.09
CA LYS A 584 34.67 -6.45 60.91
C LYS A 584 35.45 -7.69 60.45
N VAL A 585 35.83 -7.79 59.18
CA VAL A 585 36.66 -8.91 58.70
C VAL A 585 38.04 -8.82 59.33
N ARG A 586 38.63 -7.61 59.39
CA ARG A 586 39.94 -7.40 60.00
C ARG A 586 39.91 -7.74 61.49
N GLU A 587 38.86 -7.33 62.20
CA GLU A 587 38.66 -7.70 63.61
C GLU A 587 38.54 -9.21 63.80
N TYR A 588 37.75 -9.87 62.96
CA TYR A 588 37.57 -11.32 63.00
C TYR A 588 38.89 -12.06 62.75
N LEU A 589 39.61 -11.76 61.66
CA LEU A 589 40.89 -12.39 61.32
C LEU A 589 41.95 -12.18 62.42
N LYS A 590 42.01 -10.98 63.02
CA LYS A 590 42.88 -10.73 64.18
C LYS A 590 42.47 -11.55 65.40
N SER A 591 41.17 -11.69 65.68
CA SER A 591 40.69 -12.42 66.85
C SER A 591 41.00 -13.92 66.79
N ILE A 592 41.10 -14.49 65.58
CA ILE A 592 41.53 -15.88 65.35
C ILE A 592 43.06 -16.01 65.14
N GLY A 593 43.83 -14.94 65.34
CA GLY A 593 45.28 -14.94 65.27
C GLY A 593 45.88 -15.11 63.88
N ALA A 594 45.21 -14.59 62.83
CA ALA A 594 45.85 -14.42 61.52
C ALA A 594 47.00 -13.39 61.61
N LYS A 595 48.09 -13.60 60.87
CA LYS A 595 49.29 -12.74 60.94
C LYS A 595 49.59 -11.94 59.68
#